data_AF-A0A6N9TXI3-F1
#
_entry.id   AF-A0A6N9TXI3-F1
#
_cell.length_a   1.000
_cell.length_b   1.000
_cell.length_c   1.000
_cell.angle_alpha   90.00
_cell.angle_beta   90.00
_cell.angle_gamma   90.00
#
_symmetry.space_group_name_H-M   'P 1'
#
loop_
_entity.id
_entity.type
_entity.pdbx_description
1 polymer ?
#
loop_
_entity_poly.entity_id
_entity_poly.type
_entity_poly.pdbx_seq_one_letter_code
_entity_poly.pdbx_strand_id
1 'polypeptide(L)'
;KEWPGASVKAVDCERGGRGDEAVAEAIVRELLYGGPESEVGLRADGSRTAPRVVPAPWVPGDRARLSSASVVVATGGARGVTAAALLELARAHRPRIVLLGRTAPAPEPAGR
;
A
#
# COMPACT_ATOMS: atom_id res chain seq x y z
N LYS A 1 -17.22 5.77 -8.03
CA LYS A 1 -17.40 5.34 -9.43
C LYS A 1 -17.78 6.58 -10.24
N GLU A 2 -16.98 6.95 -11.23
CA GLU A 2 -17.24 8.13 -12.08
C GLU A 2 -18.05 7.77 -13.33
N TRP A 3 -18.03 6.50 -13.75
CA TRP A 3 -18.73 5.98 -14.93
C TRP A 3 -19.60 4.77 -14.53
N PRO A 4 -20.87 4.97 -14.18
CA PRO A 4 -21.72 3.90 -13.66
C PRO A 4 -21.94 2.73 -14.62
N GLY A 5 -21.92 2.98 -15.93
CA GLY A 5 -22.12 1.96 -16.97
C GLY A 5 -20.86 1.20 -17.40
N ALA A 6 -19.68 1.58 -16.91
CA ALA A 6 -18.43 0.91 -17.28
C ALA A 6 -18.22 -0.35 -16.41
N SER A 7 -17.87 -1.46 -17.06
CA SER A 7 -17.31 -2.64 -16.39
C SER A 7 -15.79 -2.57 -16.46
N VAL A 8 -15.13 -2.57 -15.30
CA VAL A 8 -13.68 -2.46 -15.18
C VAL A 8 -13.19 -3.53 -14.22
N LYS A 9 -12.11 -4.23 -14.59
CA LYS A 9 -11.47 -5.27 -13.78
C LYS A 9 -9.94 -5.12 -13.89
N ALA A 10 -9.25 -5.16 -12.75
CA ALA A 10 -7.81 -5.29 -12.70
C ALA A 10 -7.44 -6.79 -12.63
N VAL A 11 -6.59 -7.24 -13.55
CA VAL A 11 -6.15 -8.63 -13.65
C VAL A 11 -4.63 -8.66 -13.52
N ASP A 12 -4.13 -9.20 -12.41
CA ASP A 12 -2.72 -9.57 -12.27
C ASP A 12 -2.53 -10.97 -12.88
N CYS A 13 -1.80 -11.07 -13.98
CA CYS A 13 -1.66 -12.32 -14.73
C CYS A 13 -0.20 -12.76 -14.78
N GLU A 14 0.11 -13.83 -14.05
CA GLU A 14 1.47 -14.35 -13.95
C GLU A 14 1.85 -15.13 -15.22
N ARG A 15 2.75 -14.63 -16.07
CA ARG A 15 3.14 -15.37 -17.27
C ARG A 15 3.70 -16.77 -16.96
N GLY A 16 4.65 -16.87 -16.02
CA GLY A 16 5.39 -18.11 -15.77
C GLY A 16 6.01 -18.66 -17.06
N GLY A 17 5.88 -19.97 -17.29
CA GLY A 17 6.30 -20.63 -18.54
C GLY A 17 5.25 -20.63 -19.65
N ARG A 18 4.14 -19.89 -19.51
CA ARG A 18 3.03 -19.90 -20.48
C ARG A 18 3.40 -19.13 -21.76
N GLY A 19 2.95 -19.66 -22.89
CA GLY A 19 2.97 -18.97 -24.18
C GLY A 19 1.96 -17.81 -24.21
N ASP A 20 2.11 -16.93 -25.21
CA ASP A 20 1.29 -15.71 -25.30
C ASP A 20 -0.20 -16.03 -25.48
N GLU A 21 -0.53 -17.06 -26.27
CA GLU A 21 -1.91 -17.52 -26.49
C GLU A 21 -2.55 -18.01 -25.20
N ALA A 22 -1.81 -18.75 -24.36
CA ALA A 22 -2.32 -19.27 -23.10
C ALA A 22 -2.59 -18.14 -22.09
N VAL A 23 -1.76 -17.09 -22.09
CA VAL A 23 -1.99 -15.89 -21.26
C VAL A 23 -3.21 -15.12 -21.77
N ALA A 24 -3.32 -14.92 -23.08
CA ALA A 24 -4.45 -14.23 -23.70
C ALA A 24 -5.77 -14.96 -23.41
N GLU A 25 -5.79 -16.28 -23.54
CA GLU A 25 -6.96 -17.09 -23.23
C GLU A 25 -7.37 -16.98 -21.76
N ALA A 26 -6.42 -17.01 -20.82
CA ALA A 26 -6.70 -16.83 -19.40
C ALA A 26 -7.37 -15.48 -19.10
N ILE A 27 -6.88 -14.40 -19.73
CA ILE A 27 -7.46 -13.05 -19.58
C ILE A 27 -8.86 -12.99 -20.18
N VAL A 28 -9.05 -13.51 -21.40
CA VAL A 28 -10.37 -13.52 -22.07
C VAL A 28 -11.39 -14.32 -21.25
N ARG A 29 -11.00 -15.48 -20.72
CA ARG A 29 -11.87 -16.29 -19.87
C ARG A 29 -12.28 -15.54 -18.60
N GLU A 30 -11.36 -14.80 -17.97
CA GLU A 30 -11.69 -13.99 -16.80
C GLU A 30 -12.64 -12.83 -17.13
N LEU A 31 -12.45 -12.15 -18.27
CA LEU A 31 -13.31 -11.03 -18.67
C LEU A 31 -14.74 -11.48 -18.99
N LEU A 32 -14.90 -12.66 -19.60
CA LEU A 32 -16.21 -13.17 -20.02
C LEU A 32 -16.92 -13.98 -18.93
N TYR A 33 -16.17 -14.72 -18.12
CA TYR A 33 -16.72 -15.75 -17.22
C TYR A 33 -16.18 -15.66 -15.78
N GLY A 34 -15.26 -14.74 -15.50
CA GLY A 34 -14.57 -14.64 -14.21
C GLY A 34 -15.40 -14.04 -13.07
N GLY A 35 -16.62 -13.57 -13.32
CA GLY A 35 -17.49 -13.07 -12.26
C GLY A 35 -17.21 -11.61 -11.83
N PRO A 36 -17.86 -11.16 -10.73
CA PRO A 36 -18.01 -9.74 -10.43
C PRO A 36 -16.82 -9.11 -9.68
N GLU A 37 -15.81 -9.88 -9.25
CA GLU A 37 -14.68 -9.32 -8.50
C GLU A 37 -13.92 -8.29 -9.34
N SER A 38 -13.67 -7.11 -8.77
CA SER A 38 -13.00 -6.01 -9.49
C SER A 38 -11.48 -6.20 -9.60
N GLU A 39 -10.90 -7.07 -8.77
CA GLU A 39 -9.46 -7.36 -8.71
C GLU A 39 -9.27 -8.88 -8.61
N VAL A 40 -8.41 -9.44 -9.45
CA VAL A 40 -8.11 -10.87 -9.48
C VAL A 40 -6.66 -11.13 -9.84
N GLY A 41 -6.13 -12.25 -9.34
CA GLY A 41 -4.85 -12.83 -9.74
C GLY A 41 -5.06 -14.14 -10.49
N LEU A 42 -4.42 -14.29 -11.65
CA LEU A 42 -4.38 -15.51 -12.47
C LEU A 42 -2.97 -16.08 -12.46
N ARG A 43 -2.76 -17.17 -11.73
CA ARG A 43 -1.45 -17.79 -11.60
C ARG A 43 -1.10 -18.70 -12.76
N ALA A 44 0.20 -18.95 -12.93
CA ALA A 44 0.70 -19.83 -13.98
C ALA A 44 0.26 -21.29 -13.80
N ASP A 45 -0.05 -21.71 -12.56
CA ASP A 45 -0.60 -23.02 -12.22
C ASP A 45 -2.11 -23.16 -12.52
N GLY A 46 -2.74 -22.11 -13.06
CA GLY A 46 -4.16 -22.08 -13.37
C GLY A 46 -5.07 -21.70 -12.20
N SER A 47 -4.52 -21.47 -11.00
CA SER A 47 -5.30 -20.98 -9.88
C SER A 47 -5.74 -19.53 -10.06
N ARG A 48 -6.94 -19.23 -9.56
CA ARG A 48 -7.53 -17.90 -9.53
C ARG A 48 -7.65 -17.45 -8.09
N THR A 49 -7.17 -16.24 -7.80
CA THR A 49 -7.28 -15.62 -6.47
C THR A 49 -7.98 -14.27 -6.56
N ALA A 50 -8.69 -13.88 -5.51
CA ALA A 50 -9.23 -12.53 -5.37
C ALA A 50 -8.92 -12.01 -3.96
N PRO A 51 -8.54 -10.73 -3.80
CA PRO A 51 -8.29 -10.16 -2.48
C PRO A 51 -9.59 -10.11 -1.68
N ARG A 52 -9.50 -10.50 -0.41
CA ARG A 52 -10.62 -10.41 0.54
C ARG A 52 -10.14 -9.74 1.81
N VAL A 53 -10.88 -8.72 2.25
CA VAL A 53 -10.70 -8.14 3.57
C VAL A 53 -11.22 -9.14 4.59
N VAL A 54 -10.34 -9.57 5.49
CA VAL A 54 -10.67 -10.45 6.61
C VAL A 54 -10.27 -9.78 7.92
N PRO A 55 -11.00 -10.02 9.03
CA PRO A 55 -10.57 -9.54 10.34
C PRO A 55 -9.18 -10.10 10.68
N ALA A 56 -8.27 -9.23 11.12
CA ALA A 56 -6.95 -9.60 11.61
C ALA A 56 -6.88 -9.36 13.13
N PRO A 57 -6.40 -10.31 13.94
CA PRO A 57 -6.26 -10.11 15.38
C PRO A 57 -5.18 -9.06 15.65
N TRP A 58 -5.46 -8.18 16.61
CA TRP A 58 -4.44 -7.29 17.14
C TRP A 58 -3.59 -8.04 18.16
N VAL A 59 -2.29 -8.15 17.88
CA VAL A 59 -1.30 -8.69 18.82
C VAL A 59 -0.35 -7.55 19.20
N PRO A 60 -0.19 -7.22 20.49
CA PRO A 60 0.82 -6.26 20.92
C PRO A 60 2.19 -6.67 20.38
N GLY A 61 2.85 -5.78 19.66
CA GLY A 61 4.18 -6.06 19.12
C GLY A 61 5.24 -6.12 20.22
N ASP A 62 6.15 -7.08 20.14
CA ASP A 62 7.37 -7.08 20.96
C ASP A 62 8.30 -5.96 20.48
N ARG A 63 8.49 -4.96 21.36
CA ARG A 63 9.44 -3.82 21.29
C ARG A 63 9.55 -3.13 19.93
N ALA A 64 9.11 -1.87 19.87
CA ALA A 64 9.30 -1.01 18.71
C ALA A 64 10.75 -1.06 18.19
N ARG A 65 10.94 -1.34 16.89
CA ARG A 65 12.24 -1.27 16.19
C ARG A 65 12.83 0.15 16.12
N LEU A 66 12.19 1.11 16.77
CA LEU A 66 12.54 2.52 16.77
C LEU A 66 13.15 2.90 18.11
N SER A 67 14.24 3.65 18.04
CA SER A 67 14.92 4.23 19.18
C SER A 67 15.26 5.69 18.90
N SER A 68 15.85 6.37 19.87
CA SER A 68 16.32 7.74 19.69
C SER A 68 17.46 7.85 18.66
N ALA A 69 18.14 6.75 18.33
CA ALA A 69 19.15 6.71 17.27
C ALA A 69 18.54 6.57 15.86
N SER A 70 17.24 6.26 15.76
CA SER A 70 16.56 6.09 14.46
C SER A 70 16.35 7.44 13.76
N VAL A 71 16.40 7.42 12.42
CA VAL A 71 15.96 8.52 11.57
C VAL A 71 14.69 8.10 10.85
N VAL A 72 13.62 8.89 11.00
CA VAL A 72 12.34 8.68 10.33
C VAL A 72 12.15 9.78 9.29
N VAL A 73 12.12 9.40 8.02
CA VAL A 73 11.79 10.32 6.93
C VAL A 73 10.30 10.21 6.63
N ALA A 74 9.59 11.32 6.76
CA ALA A 74 8.15 11.38 6.55
C ALA A 74 7.78 12.31 5.42
N THR A 75 7.12 11.77 4.39
CA THR A 75 6.50 12.57 3.34
C THR A 75 5.17 13.12 3.83
N GLY A 76 4.91 14.41 3.59
CA GLY A 76 3.65 15.05 3.99
C GLY A 76 3.45 15.17 5.51
N GLY A 77 4.51 15.04 6.31
CA GLY A 77 4.44 15.03 7.79
C GLY A 77 4.20 16.38 8.46
N ALA A 78 3.97 17.45 7.69
CA ALA A 78 3.78 18.79 8.23
C ALA A 78 2.39 19.02 8.86
N ARG A 79 1.38 18.21 8.51
CA ARG A 79 -0.02 18.38 8.98
C ARG A 79 -0.84 17.10 8.85
N GLY A 80 -2.04 17.13 9.42
CA GLY A 80 -3.02 16.04 9.32
C GLY A 80 -2.59 14.77 10.06
N VAL A 81 -3.04 13.62 9.55
CA VAL A 81 -2.83 12.31 10.21
C VAL A 81 -1.35 11.95 10.37
N THR A 82 -0.51 12.29 9.39
CA THR A 82 0.94 12.00 9.46
C THR A 82 1.61 12.80 10.57
N ALA A 83 1.29 14.09 10.70
CA ALA A 83 1.83 14.91 11.78
C ALA A 83 1.41 14.38 13.16
N ALA A 84 0.14 14.01 13.33
CA ALA A 84 -0.35 13.43 14.58
C ALA A 84 0.38 12.12 14.94
N ALA A 85 0.58 11.23 13.96
CA ALA A 85 1.33 9.99 14.16
C ALA A 85 2.80 10.26 14.52
N LEU A 86 3.46 11.22 13.86
CA LEU A 86 4.85 11.58 14.14
C LEU A 86 5.02 12.19 15.53
N LEU A 87 4.04 12.95 16.02
CA LEU A 87 4.07 13.48 17.39
C LEU A 87 4.02 12.36 18.42
N GLU A 88 3.14 11.37 18.26
CA GLU A 88 3.09 10.19 19.14
C GLU A 88 4.39 9.39 19.07
N LEU A 89 4.93 9.21 17.86
CA LEU A 89 6.19 8.50 17.65
C LEU A 89 7.39 9.25 18.28
N ALA A 90 7.41 10.57 18.21
CA ALA A 90 8.40 11.42 18.87
C ALA A 90 8.31 11.32 20.40
N ARG A 91 7.10 11.35 20.95
CA ARG A 91 6.87 11.19 22.39
C ARG A 91 7.33 9.83 22.90
N ALA A 92 7.02 8.76 22.16
CA ALA A 92 7.32 7.40 22.57
C ALA A 92 8.80 7.01 22.39
N HIS A 93 9.45 7.45 21.31
CA HIS A 93 10.77 6.92 20.90
C HIS A 93 11.86 7.97 20.71
N ARG A 94 11.52 9.27 20.63
CA ARG A 94 12.43 10.39 20.39
C ARG A 94 13.42 10.20 19.22
N PRO A 95 13.01 9.67 18.05
CA PRO A 95 13.91 9.57 16.92
C PRO A 95 14.16 10.95 16.30
N ARG A 96 15.14 11.03 15.42
CA ARG A 96 15.30 12.17 14.51
C ARG A 96 14.23 12.07 13.42
N ILE A 97 13.45 13.12 13.24
CA ILE A 97 12.37 13.15 12.24
C ILE A 97 12.72 14.16 11.15
N VAL A 98 12.73 13.70 9.90
CA VAL A 98 12.95 14.53 8.72
C VAL A 98 11.63 14.65 7.97
N LEU A 99 11.13 15.88 7.81
CA LEU A 99 9.90 16.15 7.08
C LEU A 99 10.21 16.51 5.64
N LEU A 100 9.71 15.71 4.70
CA LEU A 100 9.81 15.97 3.27
C LEU A 100 8.46 16.43 2.71
N GLY A 101 8.45 17.59 2.08
CA GLY A 101 7.26 18.17 1.46
C GLY A 101 7.62 19.12 0.33
N ARG A 102 6.60 19.59 -0.38
CA ARG A 102 6.77 20.55 -1.49
C ARG A 102 6.91 21.99 -1.02
N THR A 103 6.42 22.29 0.17
CA THR A 103 6.53 23.62 0.78
C THR A 103 7.96 23.81 1.26
N ALA A 104 8.60 24.90 0.81
CA ALA A 104 9.92 25.27 1.31
C ALA A 104 9.88 25.40 2.84
N PRO A 105 10.85 24.80 3.56
CA PRO A 105 10.89 24.94 5.01
C PRO A 105 11.16 26.40 5.36
N ALA A 106 10.46 26.89 6.38
CA ALA A 106 10.88 28.12 7.05
C ALA A 106 12.24 27.87 7.73
N PRO A 107 13.06 28.92 7.95
CA PRO A 107 14.28 28.78 8.74
C PRO A 107 13.98 28.11 10.08
N GLU A 108 14.76 27.09 10.42
CA GLU A 108 14.61 26.43 11.70
C GLU A 108 15.00 27.42 12.82
N PRO A 109 14.15 27.62 13.85
CA PRO A 109 14.54 28.44 14.98
C PRO A 109 15.76 27.85 15.67
N ALA A 110 16.57 28.70 16.31
CA ALA A 110 17.74 28.24 17.05
C ALA A 110 17.35 27.15 18.05
N GLY A 111 18.01 26.00 17.98
CA GLY A 111 17.77 24.88 18.88
C GLY A 111 17.99 25.27 20.33
N ARG A 112 17.19 24.70 21.23
CA ARG A 112 17.29 24.91 22.68
C ARG A 112 18.21 23.87 23.32
#